data_AF-A0A9P9F3H2-F1
#
_entry.id   AF-A0A9P9F3H2-F1
#
_cell.length_a   1.000
_cell.length_b   1.000
_cell.length_c   1.000
_cell.angle_alpha   90.00
_cell.angle_beta   90.00
_cell.angle_gamma   90.00
#
_symmetry.space_group_name_H-M   'P 1'
#
loop_
_entity.id
_entity.type
_entity.pdbx_description
1 polymer ?
#
loop_
_entity_poly.entity_id
_entity_poly.type
_entity_poly.pdbx_seq_one_letter_code
_entity_poly.pdbx_strand_id
1 'polypeptide(L)'
;MVAPPGSSSRGRGGKFKKYTRGGGKHFSRDIRPLDADGNEVSIWAADGKTKDDEDSDEDTDSEEEDSEEDSDDEPATAAQIQAASREDRKAEKKARKEAAIAKSRGKTVEVGDMPSSDEDSDDSEDDDMPANPNHSKASRNQAKGTPIEEITEGVAKIGAPTNRREREALEAANAKEKYQRLQAQGKTDEAKADLARLSLIREQRAAEAARRQAEKEEKEEIEKKKKSEIEAREARKREAAAGPKKGKKK
;
A
#
# COMPACT_ATOMS: atom_id res chain seq x y z
N MET A 1 -63.78 1.42 -0.92
CA MET A 1 -63.62 0.72 -2.22
C MET A 1 -64.36 1.55 -3.26
N VAL A 2 -63.77 2.08 -4.34
CA VAL A 2 -63.12 1.39 -5.48
C VAL A 2 -62.22 2.41 -6.23
N ALA A 3 -61.07 1.95 -6.71
CA ALA A 3 -59.97 2.72 -7.32
C ALA A 3 -60.20 3.23 -8.76
N PRO A 4 -59.49 4.27 -9.23
CA PRO A 4 -59.52 4.73 -10.63
C PRO A 4 -58.77 3.78 -11.60
N PRO A 5 -59.15 3.76 -12.90
CA PRO A 5 -58.67 2.78 -13.86
C PRO A 5 -57.22 3.04 -14.29
N GLY A 6 -56.39 2.01 -14.12
CA GLY A 6 -54.97 2.01 -14.46
C GLY A 6 -54.69 2.28 -15.94
N SER A 7 -53.62 3.03 -16.16
CA SER A 7 -53.05 3.37 -17.46
C SER A 7 -52.80 2.13 -18.31
N SER A 8 -53.25 2.19 -19.55
CA SER A 8 -52.97 1.22 -20.60
C SER A 8 -51.47 1.09 -20.88
N SER A 9 -50.93 -0.12 -20.75
CA SER A 9 -49.86 -0.59 -21.64
C SER A 9 -50.14 -2.03 -22.09
N ARG A 10 -50.90 -2.13 -23.18
CA ARG A 10 -51.13 -3.36 -23.94
C ARG A 10 -49.84 -3.75 -24.68
N GLY A 11 -48.87 -4.31 -23.97
CA GLY A 11 -47.65 -4.88 -24.56
C GLY A 11 -47.76 -6.39 -24.72
N ARG A 12 -48.10 -6.86 -25.94
CA ARG A 12 -48.23 -8.26 -26.34
C ARG A 12 -47.15 -9.15 -25.71
N GLY A 13 -47.58 -10.11 -24.88
CA GLY A 13 -46.72 -11.17 -24.35
C GLY A 13 -46.39 -12.18 -25.45
N GLY A 14 -45.23 -12.02 -26.06
CA GLY A 14 -44.61 -12.97 -26.99
C GLY A 14 -43.10 -13.01 -26.74
N LYS A 15 -42.41 -13.98 -27.34
CA LYS A 15 -41.01 -14.42 -27.14
C LYS A 15 -39.91 -13.34 -27.24
N PHE A 16 -40.27 -12.07 -27.37
CA PHE A 16 -39.39 -10.89 -27.38
C PHE A 16 -39.53 -9.99 -26.14
N LYS A 17 -40.25 -10.43 -25.10
CA LYS A 17 -40.33 -9.70 -23.84
C LYS A 17 -39.02 -9.91 -23.09
N LYS A 18 -38.04 -9.01 -23.30
CA LYS A 18 -36.84 -8.94 -22.47
C LYS A 18 -37.33 -8.84 -21.02
N TYR A 19 -36.87 -9.74 -20.14
CA TYR A 19 -37.14 -9.61 -18.72
C TYR A 19 -36.62 -8.24 -18.29
N THR A 20 -37.53 -7.30 -18.01
CA THR A 20 -37.15 -6.10 -17.28
C THR A 20 -36.84 -6.56 -15.87
N ARG A 21 -35.57 -6.92 -15.65
CA ARG A 21 -35.04 -7.14 -14.30
C ARG A 21 -35.36 -5.88 -13.52
N GLY A 22 -36.17 -6.03 -12.47
CA GLY A 22 -36.76 -4.93 -11.73
C GLY A 22 -35.71 -3.87 -11.43
N GLY A 23 -36.04 -2.61 -11.75
CA GLY A 23 -35.22 -1.48 -11.38
C GLY A 23 -34.96 -1.54 -9.88
N GLY A 24 -33.68 -1.54 -9.50
CA GLY A 24 -33.27 -1.63 -8.10
C GLY A 24 -33.93 -0.51 -7.30
N LYS A 25 -34.30 -0.81 -6.05
CA LYS A 25 -34.77 0.22 -5.12
C LYS A 25 -33.60 1.17 -4.86
N HIS A 26 -33.73 2.43 -5.30
CA HIS A 26 -32.76 3.46 -5.00
C HIS A 26 -33.03 4.01 -3.60
N PHE A 27 -32.37 3.44 -2.59
CA PHE A 27 -32.50 3.91 -1.21
C PHE A 27 -31.79 5.25 -0.97
N SER A 28 -30.97 5.74 -1.91
CA SER A 28 -30.19 6.97 -1.79
C SER A 28 -30.74 8.16 -2.58
N ARG A 29 -31.88 8.01 -3.27
CA ARG A 29 -32.37 9.07 -4.18
C ARG A 29 -33.19 10.15 -3.49
N ASP A 30 -33.73 9.84 -2.30
CA ASP A 30 -34.52 10.75 -1.49
C ASP A 30 -33.91 10.99 -0.09
N ILE A 31 -32.67 10.54 0.16
CA ILE A 31 -31.95 10.86 1.40
C ILE A 31 -31.28 12.21 1.19
N ARG A 32 -31.83 13.26 1.82
CA ARG A 32 -31.13 14.53 2.02
C ARG A 32 -29.98 14.30 3.01
N PRO A 33 -28.84 15.00 2.90
CA PRO A 33 -27.80 14.90 3.92
C PRO A 33 -28.38 15.31 5.27
N LEU A 34 -28.20 14.45 6.26
CA LEU A 34 -28.62 14.68 7.64
C LEU A 34 -27.38 14.95 8.49
N ASP A 35 -27.52 15.82 9.48
CA ASP A 35 -26.49 16.03 10.50
C ASP A 35 -26.46 14.88 11.53
N ALA A 36 -25.47 14.85 12.42
CA ALA A 36 -25.34 13.86 13.49
C ALA A 36 -26.60 13.75 14.39
N ASP A 37 -27.37 14.83 14.49
CA ASP A 37 -28.62 14.91 15.24
C ASP A 37 -29.87 14.52 14.40
N GLY A 38 -29.69 14.07 13.15
CA GLY A 38 -30.77 13.61 12.28
C GLY A 38 -31.59 14.74 11.64
N ASN A 39 -31.14 15.99 11.72
CA ASN A 39 -31.78 17.15 11.11
C ASN A 39 -31.37 17.31 9.64
N GLU A 40 -32.30 17.74 8.78
CA GLU A 40 -32.04 17.96 7.35
C GLU A 40 -31.09 19.14 7.12
N VAL A 41 -29.91 18.88 6.54
CA VAL A 41 -28.97 19.93 6.14
C VAL A 41 -29.25 20.32 4.70
N SER A 42 -29.49 21.61 4.45
CA SER A 42 -29.64 22.09 3.08
C SER A 42 -28.29 22.10 2.38
N ILE A 43 -28.22 21.55 1.15
CA ILE A 43 -27.00 21.44 0.32
C ILE A 43 -26.34 22.81 0.07
N TRP A 44 -27.08 23.91 0.26
CA TRP A 44 -26.63 25.29 0.00
C TRP A 44 -26.44 26.12 1.28
N ALA A 45 -26.61 25.53 2.47
CA ALA A 45 -26.21 26.19 3.71
C ALA A 45 -24.68 26.25 3.76
N ALA A 46 -24.13 27.30 4.38
CA ALA A 46 -22.68 27.48 4.53
C ALA A 46 -21.99 26.31 5.27
N ASP A 47 -22.76 25.56 6.06
CA ASP A 47 -22.33 24.38 6.82
C ASP A 47 -22.66 23.04 6.09
N GLY A 48 -23.37 23.10 4.96
CA GLY A 48 -23.81 21.94 4.17
C GLY A 48 -22.73 21.25 3.34
N LYS A 49 -21.48 21.69 3.50
CA LYS A 49 -20.28 20.98 3.07
C LYS A 49 -20.00 19.86 4.08
N THR A 50 -20.77 18.78 3.97
CA THR A 50 -20.42 17.49 4.58
C THR A 50 -18.95 17.17 4.26
N LYS A 51 -18.20 16.83 5.31
CA LYS A 51 -16.76 16.62 5.45
C LYS A 51 -16.06 15.65 4.47
N ASP A 52 -16.63 15.30 3.33
CA ASP A 52 -16.09 14.24 2.44
C ASP A 52 -15.59 14.71 1.06
N ASP A 53 -15.62 16.02 0.74
CA ASP A 53 -15.05 16.56 -0.51
C ASP A 53 -14.24 17.84 -0.24
N GLU A 54 -13.09 17.69 0.41
CA GLU A 54 -11.97 18.65 0.38
C GLU A 54 -10.68 17.90 0.03
N ASP A 55 -10.32 18.03 -1.25
CA ASP A 55 -8.97 17.90 -1.76
C ASP A 55 -8.18 19.15 -1.30
N SER A 56 -7.43 19.04 -0.20
CA SER A 56 -6.23 19.86 0.10
C SER A 56 -5.61 19.42 1.44
N ASP A 57 -4.38 18.92 1.35
CA ASP A 57 -3.27 19.14 2.29
C ASP A 57 -3.38 18.82 3.80
N GLU A 58 -2.39 18.03 4.23
CA GLU A 58 -1.66 18.16 5.51
C GLU A 58 -2.16 17.39 6.75
N ASP A 59 -1.30 16.43 7.17
CA ASP A 59 -1.02 15.98 8.55
C ASP A 59 -2.18 15.41 9.39
N THR A 60 -2.05 14.44 10.29
CA THR A 60 -0.95 13.85 11.04
C THR A 60 -1.57 12.73 11.91
N ASP A 61 -0.75 11.78 12.33
CA ASP A 61 -0.89 10.93 13.52
C ASP A 61 -2.24 10.26 13.83
N SER A 62 -2.30 8.97 13.49
CA SER A 62 -3.13 8.00 14.21
C SER A 62 -2.20 7.19 15.12
N GLU A 63 -1.93 7.75 16.31
CA GLU A 63 -1.54 6.99 17.49
C GLU A 63 -2.80 6.78 18.34
N GLU A 64 -3.04 5.51 18.66
CA GLU A 64 -3.74 4.95 19.82
C GLU A 64 -4.44 5.95 20.78
N GLU A 65 -5.78 5.96 20.78
CA GLU A 65 -6.53 6.15 22.02
C GLU A 65 -7.49 4.97 22.22
N ASP A 66 -7.02 4.09 23.11
CA ASP A 66 -7.79 3.20 23.96
C ASP A 66 -8.90 4.02 24.66
N SER A 67 -10.15 3.67 24.43
CA SER A 67 -11.29 4.22 25.18
C SER A 67 -12.35 3.14 25.34
N GLU A 68 -12.27 2.51 26.49
CA GLU A 68 -13.28 1.71 27.13
C GLU A 68 -14.50 2.60 27.43
N GLU A 69 -15.65 2.36 26.80
CA GLU A 69 -16.94 2.74 27.36
C GLU A 69 -17.95 1.61 27.08
N ASP A 70 -18.19 0.89 28.16
CA ASP A 70 -19.15 -0.18 28.38
C ASP A 70 -20.57 0.41 28.46
N SER A 71 -21.49 -0.08 27.63
CA SER A 71 -22.92 0.02 27.89
C SER A 71 -23.69 -1.04 27.10
N ASP A 72 -24.05 -2.09 27.84
CA ASP A 72 -25.00 -3.14 27.49
C ASP A 72 -26.41 -2.61 27.22
N ASP A 73 -27.07 -3.16 26.19
CA ASP A 73 -28.47 -3.61 26.28
C ASP A 73 -28.71 -4.79 25.30
N GLU A 74 -29.11 -5.93 25.89
CA GLU A 74 -29.26 -7.31 25.38
C GLU A 74 -30.35 -7.51 24.27
N PRO A 75 -30.50 -8.68 23.58
CA PRO A 75 -30.04 -10.02 23.97
C PRO A 75 -29.13 -10.76 22.98
N ALA A 76 -27.96 -11.15 23.49
CA ALA A 76 -26.89 -11.83 22.78
C ALA A 76 -26.78 -13.30 23.23
N THR A 77 -27.37 -14.24 22.47
CA THR A 77 -27.03 -15.67 22.65
C THR A 77 -26.89 -16.46 21.34
N ALA A 78 -27.46 -16.00 20.22
CA ALA A 78 -27.28 -16.63 18.90
C ALA A 78 -26.18 -15.98 18.04
N ALA A 79 -25.89 -14.70 18.27
CA ALA A 79 -24.91 -13.93 17.50
C ALA A 79 -23.46 -14.30 17.86
N GLN A 80 -23.17 -14.66 19.12
CA GLN A 80 -21.82 -14.98 19.58
C GLN A 80 -21.28 -16.31 19.01
N ILE A 81 -22.14 -17.32 18.82
CA ILE A 81 -21.75 -18.61 18.21
C ILE A 81 -21.44 -18.43 16.70
N GLN A 82 -22.19 -17.57 16.01
CA GLN A 82 -21.92 -17.25 14.60
C GLN A 82 -20.79 -16.23 14.43
N ALA A 83 -20.58 -15.32 15.39
CA ALA A 83 -19.46 -14.39 15.42
C ALA A 83 -18.13 -15.12 15.62
N ALA A 84 -18.06 -16.05 16.58
CA ALA A 84 -16.89 -16.93 16.75
C ALA A 84 -16.53 -17.66 15.43
N SER A 85 -17.52 -18.24 14.73
CA SER A 85 -17.29 -18.91 13.44
C SER A 85 -16.87 -17.99 12.28
N ARG A 86 -17.15 -16.68 12.37
CA ARG A 86 -16.74 -15.67 11.37
C ARG A 86 -15.38 -15.10 11.71
N GLU A 87 -15.08 -14.94 12.99
CA GLU A 87 -13.80 -14.49 13.53
C GLU A 87 -12.73 -15.54 13.31
N ASP A 88 -13.04 -16.82 13.52
CA ASP A 88 -12.14 -17.95 13.21
C ASP A 88 -11.77 -17.96 11.71
N ARG A 89 -12.76 -17.79 10.82
CA ARG A 89 -12.50 -17.68 9.37
C ARG A 89 -11.71 -16.44 8.97
N LYS A 90 -11.87 -15.33 9.70
CA LYS A 90 -11.09 -14.11 9.48
C LYS A 90 -9.66 -14.30 9.97
N ALA A 91 -9.46 -14.95 11.11
CA ALA A 91 -8.16 -15.29 11.67
C ALA A 91 -7.39 -16.27 10.78
N GLU A 92 -8.03 -17.32 10.27
CA GLU A 92 -7.41 -18.25 9.31
C GLU A 92 -7.00 -17.57 8.00
N LYS A 93 -7.83 -16.64 7.49
CA LYS A 93 -7.50 -15.86 6.29
C LYS A 93 -6.36 -14.89 6.53
N LYS A 94 -6.29 -14.25 7.71
CA LYS A 94 -5.19 -13.38 8.11
C LYS A 94 -3.91 -14.20 8.29
N ALA A 95 -3.95 -15.32 9.00
CA ALA A 95 -2.83 -16.24 9.17
C ALA A 95 -2.31 -16.80 7.83
N ARG A 96 -3.19 -17.13 6.88
CA ARG A 96 -2.77 -17.58 5.54
C ARG A 96 -2.10 -16.46 4.74
N LYS A 97 -2.60 -15.23 4.84
CA LYS A 97 -1.99 -14.05 4.20
C LYS A 97 -0.65 -13.71 4.84
N GLU A 98 -0.57 -13.72 6.16
CA GLU A 98 0.66 -13.47 6.92
C GLU A 98 1.71 -14.57 6.68
N ALA A 99 1.29 -15.84 6.55
CA ALA A 99 2.18 -16.92 6.15
C ALA A 99 2.69 -16.76 4.70
N ALA A 100 1.87 -16.24 3.78
CA ALA A 100 2.31 -15.94 2.42
C ALA A 100 3.28 -14.76 2.40
N ILE A 101 3.04 -13.73 3.21
CA ILE A 101 3.94 -12.56 3.37
C ILE A 101 5.24 -12.97 4.06
N ALA A 102 5.20 -13.86 5.06
CA ALA A 102 6.40 -14.39 5.69
C ALA A 102 7.23 -15.25 4.73
N LYS A 103 6.57 -16.05 3.87
CA LYS A 103 7.25 -16.80 2.80
C LYS A 103 7.85 -15.89 1.73
N SER A 104 7.16 -14.82 1.34
CA SER A 104 7.72 -13.86 0.38
C SER A 104 8.83 -12.99 0.97
N ARG A 105 8.75 -12.64 2.25
CA ARG A 105 9.83 -11.93 2.97
C ARG A 105 11.03 -12.81 3.28
N GLY A 106 10.82 -14.10 3.52
CA GLY A 106 11.88 -15.10 3.71
C GLY A 106 12.58 -15.52 2.41
N LYS A 107 11.97 -15.25 1.26
CA LYS A 107 12.60 -15.37 -0.06
C LYS A 107 13.51 -14.14 -0.26
N THR A 108 14.75 -14.24 0.21
CA THR A 108 15.78 -13.22 -0.03
C THR A 108 16.02 -13.13 -1.53
N VAL A 109 15.60 -12.02 -2.14
CA VAL A 109 15.83 -11.73 -3.56
C VAL A 109 17.32 -11.51 -3.74
N GLU A 110 18.03 -12.54 -4.24
CA GLU A 110 19.41 -12.42 -4.68
C GLU A 110 19.46 -11.64 -6.00
N VAL A 111 20.60 -10.97 -6.26
CA VAL A 111 20.81 -10.14 -7.45
C VAL A 111 20.91 -11.05 -8.69
N GLY A 112 19.76 -11.41 -9.24
CA GLY A 112 19.63 -12.39 -10.32
C GLY A 112 18.28 -13.11 -10.37
N ASP A 113 17.51 -13.13 -9.28
CA ASP A 113 16.13 -13.64 -9.23
C ASP A 113 15.12 -12.49 -9.45
N MET A 114 15.40 -11.66 -10.47
CA MET A 114 14.35 -10.83 -11.07
C MET A 114 13.52 -11.80 -11.92
N PRO A 115 12.19 -11.87 -11.80
CA PRO A 115 11.41 -12.65 -12.75
C PRO A 115 11.71 -12.09 -14.14
N SER A 116 12.44 -12.87 -14.94
CA SER A 116 12.68 -12.57 -16.34
C SER A 116 11.30 -12.50 -16.99
N SER A 117 10.89 -11.32 -17.41
CA SER A 117 9.58 -11.05 -18.00
C SER A 117 9.37 -11.73 -19.38
N ASP A 118 10.20 -12.71 -19.74
CA ASP A 118 10.25 -13.32 -21.09
C ASP A 118 10.37 -14.86 -21.08
N GLU A 119 10.25 -15.54 -19.92
CA GLU A 119 10.44 -17.00 -19.85
C GLU A 119 9.36 -17.77 -19.08
N ASP A 120 8.13 -17.25 -19.09
CA ASP A 120 6.89 -17.98 -18.74
C ASP A 120 5.96 -18.11 -19.96
N SER A 121 6.52 -18.03 -21.16
CA SER A 121 5.79 -18.23 -22.41
C SER A 121 6.15 -19.59 -23.00
N ASP A 122 5.20 -20.52 -22.86
CA ASP A 122 5.05 -21.81 -23.57
C ASP A 122 5.52 -23.03 -22.76
N ASP A 123 4.57 -23.72 -22.10
CA ASP A 123 4.23 -25.10 -22.49
C ASP A 123 3.03 -25.65 -21.69
N SER A 124 1.96 -25.98 -22.43
CA SER A 124 0.98 -27.04 -22.13
C SER A 124 -0.03 -26.86 -20.97
N GLU A 125 -1.02 -25.96 -21.12
CA GLU A 125 -2.35 -26.11 -20.44
C GLU A 125 -3.48 -25.18 -20.96
N ASP A 126 -3.23 -24.27 -21.91
CA ASP A 126 -4.21 -23.27 -22.38
C ASP A 126 -4.85 -23.56 -23.77
N ASP A 127 -4.55 -24.72 -24.36
CA ASP A 127 -5.09 -25.12 -25.69
C ASP A 127 -6.54 -25.64 -25.66
N ASP A 128 -7.14 -25.80 -24.48
CA ASP A 128 -8.54 -26.29 -24.32
C ASP A 128 -9.55 -25.15 -24.03
N MET A 129 -9.12 -23.89 -24.09
CA MET A 129 -9.98 -22.71 -23.93
C MET A 129 -10.30 -22.05 -25.27
N PRO A 130 -11.54 -21.58 -25.52
CA PRO A 130 -11.88 -20.91 -26.76
C PRO A 130 -11.06 -19.63 -26.90
N ALA A 131 -10.22 -19.56 -27.93
CA ALA A 131 -9.31 -18.45 -28.18
C ALA A 131 -10.01 -17.09 -28.06
N ASN A 132 -9.54 -16.25 -27.14
CA ASN A 132 -10.03 -14.90 -26.97
C ASN A 132 -9.69 -14.07 -28.24
N PRO A 133 -10.67 -13.52 -28.97
CA PRO A 133 -10.45 -12.79 -30.22
C PRO A 133 -9.46 -11.63 -30.10
N ASN A 134 -9.32 -11.06 -28.89
CA ASN A 134 -8.44 -9.92 -28.63
C ASN A 134 -6.96 -10.32 -28.41
N HIS A 135 -6.68 -11.59 -28.09
CA HIS A 135 -5.33 -12.09 -27.83
C HIS A 135 -4.79 -13.02 -28.94
N SER A 136 -5.54 -13.17 -30.04
CA SER A 136 -5.12 -14.01 -31.16
C SER A 136 -3.87 -13.48 -31.87
N LYS A 137 -3.06 -14.38 -32.44
CA LYS A 137 -1.85 -14.04 -33.24
C LYS A 137 -2.16 -13.06 -34.40
N ALA A 138 -3.41 -13.02 -34.86
CA ALA A 138 -3.88 -12.09 -35.89
C ALA A 138 -3.99 -10.63 -35.41
N SER A 139 -4.41 -10.37 -34.16
CA SER A 139 -4.45 -9.00 -33.61
C SER A 139 -3.04 -8.44 -33.42
N ARG A 140 -2.09 -9.31 -33.02
CA ARG A 140 -0.67 -8.95 -32.85
C ARG A 140 0.02 -8.57 -34.17
N ASN A 141 -0.41 -9.11 -35.31
CA ASN A 141 0.19 -8.78 -36.61
C ASN A 141 -0.29 -7.44 -37.18
N GLN A 142 -1.45 -6.94 -36.78
CA GLN A 142 -1.93 -5.61 -37.18
C GLN A 142 -1.14 -4.47 -36.50
N ALA A 143 -0.67 -4.70 -35.27
CA ALA A 143 0.17 -3.74 -34.54
C ALA A 143 1.62 -3.64 -35.04
N LYS A 144 2.04 -4.52 -35.97
CA LYS A 144 3.39 -4.53 -36.56
C LYS A 144 3.47 -3.79 -37.90
N GLY A 145 2.36 -3.22 -38.35
CA GLY A 145 2.17 -2.75 -39.73
C GLY A 145 2.38 -1.26 -39.97
N THR A 146 3.37 -0.60 -39.37
CA THR A 146 3.99 0.64 -39.89
C THR A 146 5.39 0.82 -39.29
N PRO A 147 6.44 1.10 -40.10
CA PRO A 147 7.75 1.45 -39.54
C PRO A 147 7.63 2.80 -38.83
N ILE A 148 7.88 2.80 -37.53
CA ILE A 148 7.83 3.99 -36.66
C ILE A 148 8.70 5.12 -37.24
N GLU A 149 9.79 4.78 -37.92
CA GLU A 149 10.74 5.68 -38.55
C GLU A 149 10.09 6.59 -39.62
N GLU A 150 9.25 6.05 -40.51
CA GLU A 150 8.57 6.84 -41.56
C GLU A 150 7.55 7.82 -40.97
N ILE A 151 6.90 7.45 -39.86
CA ILE A 151 5.96 8.31 -39.14
C ILE A 151 6.73 9.46 -38.45
N THR A 152 7.89 9.15 -37.84
CA THR A 152 8.71 10.16 -37.17
C THR A 152 9.36 11.14 -38.16
N GLU A 153 9.76 10.69 -39.35
CA GLU A 153 10.27 11.58 -40.40
C GLU A 153 9.20 12.50 -41.00
N GLY A 154 7.96 12.01 -41.14
CA GLY A 154 6.82 12.82 -41.56
C GLY A 154 6.50 13.95 -40.59
N VAL A 155 6.60 13.68 -39.28
CA VAL A 155 6.40 14.68 -38.22
C VAL A 155 7.56 15.67 -38.13
N ALA A 156 8.80 15.22 -38.31
CA ALA A 156 9.98 16.10 -38.33
C ALA A 156 10.00 17.08 -39.51
N LYS A 157 9.46 16.69 -40.68
CA LYS A 157 9.31 17.56 -41.87
C LYS A 157 8.20 18.61 -41.72
N ILE A 158 7.32 18.47 -40.72
CA ILE A 158 6.30 19.48 -40.31
C ILE A 158 6.86 20.40 -39.20
N GLY A 159 8.17 20.37 -38.94
CA GLY A 159 8.86 21.05 -37.82
C GLY A 159 8.89 22.59 -37.82
N ALA A 160 7.94 23.28 -38.44
CA ALA A 160 7.73 24.71 -38.22
C ALA A 160 6.42 24.89 -37.45
N PRO A 161 6.44 25.32 -36.16
CA PRO A 161 5.22 25.51 -35.40
C PRO A 161 4.48 26.73 -35.96
N THR A 162 3.51 26.49 -36.83
CA THR A 162 2.73 27.52 -37.52
C THR A 162 1.60 28.06 -36.65
N ASN A 163 1.17 27.33 -35.62
CA ASN A 163 0.14 27.77 -34.69
C ASN A 163 0.73 28.24 -33.36
N ARG A 164 0.32 29.44 -32.92
CA ARG A 164 0.63 29.99 -31.59
C ARG A 164 0.30 29.01 -30.45
N ARG A 165 -0.80 28.27 -30.61
CA ARG A 165 -1.22 27.21 -29.67
C ARG A 165 -0.21 26.07 -29.54
N GLU A 166 0.45 25.69 -30.62
CA GLU A 166 1.44 24.60 -30.59
C GLU A 166 2.73 25.07 -29.93
N ARG A 167 3.12 26.34 -30.09
CA ARG A 167 4.27 26.92 -29.37
C ARG A 167 4.01 27.00 -27.88
N GLU A 168 2.85 27.52 -27.49
CA GLU A 168 2.45 27.62 -26.08
C GLU A 168 2.33 26.22 -25.44
N ALA A 169 1.85 25.21 -26.19
CA ALA A 169 1.80 23.83 -25.71
C ALA A 169 3.20 23.22 -25.51
N LEU A 170 4.15 23.45 -26.43
CA LEU A 170 5.54 23.01 -26.30
C LEU A 170 6.25 23.72 -25.14
N GLU A 171 6.02 25.02 -24.96
CA GLU A 171 6.56 25.78 -23.84
C GLU A 171 5.99 25.31 -22.50
N ALA A 172 4.70 25.01 -22.43
CA ALA A 172 4.07 24.43 -21.25
C ALA A 172 4.61 23.03 -20.93
N ALA A 173 4.85 22.19 -21.94
CA ALA A 173 5.50 20.89 -21.76
C ALA A 173 6.93 21.06 -21.23
N ASN A 174 7.73 21.92 -21.85
CA ASN A 174 9.10 22.22 -21.41
C ASN A 174 9.15 22.80 -19.99
N ALA A 175 8.17 23.61 -19.58
CA ALA A 175 8.08 24.14 -18.23
C ALA A 175 7.78 23.04 -17.20
N LYS A 176 6.86 22.12 -17.54
CA LYS A 176 6.56 20.94 -16.70
C LYS A 176 7.78 20.03 -16.56
N GLU A 177 8.51 19.77 -17.65
CA GLU A 177 9.74 18.98 -17.60
C GLU A 177 10.82 19.65 -16.76
N LYS A 178 10.98 20.97 -16.86
CA LYS A 178 11.91 21.73 -16.00
C LYS A 178 11.51 21.64 -14.53
N TYR A 179 10.22 21.76 -14.22
CA TYR A 179 9.71 21.61 -12.86
C TYR A 179 10.00 20.22 -12.31
N GLN A 180 9.64 19.16 -13.05
CA GLN A 180 9.94 17.78 -12.68
C GLN A 180 11.44 17.53 -12.51
N ARG A 181 12.27 18.13 -13.38
CA ARG A 181 13.73 18.06 -13.27
C ARG A 181 14.25 18.77 -12.02
N LEU A 182 13.66 19.90 -11.61
CA LEU A 182 14.02 20.60 -10.37
C LEU A 182 13.54 19.85 -9.13
N GLN A 183 12.36 19.22 -9.17
CA GLN A 183 11.85 18.35 -8.12
C GLN A 183 12.77 17.15 -7.92
N ALA A 184 13.14 16.47 -9.01
CA ALA A 184 14.08 15.36 -8.99
C ALA A 184 15.47 15.77 -8.48
N GLN A 185 15.88 17.02 -8.72
CA GLN A 185 17.12 17.59 -8.17
C GLN A 185 16.99 18.03 -6.70
N GLY A 186 15.80 17.96 -6.10
CA GLY A 186 15.58 18.41 -4.72
C GLY A 186 15.61 19.93 -4.54
N LYS A 187 15.41 20.70 -5.61
CA LYS A 187 15.57 22.17 -5.59
C LYS A 187 14.27 22.94 -5.40
N THR A 188 13.13 22.31 -5.66
CA THR A 188 11.81 22.84 -5.31
C THR A 188 11.64 22.84 -3.79
N ASP A 189 10.79 23.73 -3.28
CA ASP A 189 10.66 23.90 -1.83
C ASP A 189 10.00 22.68 -1.18
N GLU A 190 9.09 22.01 -1.88
CA GLU A 190 8.54 20.69 -1.52
C GLU A 190 9.65 19.64 -1.38
N ALA A 191 10.49 19.46 -2.40
CA ALA A 191 11.53 18.44 -2.35
C ALA A 191 12.63 18.76 -1.32
N LYS A 192 12.88 20.05 -1.05
CA LYS A 192 13.74 20.45 0.07
C LYS A 192 13.13 20.08 1.42
N ALA A 193 11.82 20.27 1.60
CA ALA A 193 11.11 19.89 2.82
C ALA A 193 11.15 18.36 3.02
N ASP A 194 10.93 17.58 1.96
CA ASP A 194 11.05 16.11 2.01
C ASP A 194 12.47 15.66 2.36
N LEU A 195 13.49 16.29 1.77
CA LEU A 195 14.89 16.00 2.11
C LEU A 195 15.21 16.39 3.56
N ALA A 196 14.68 17.51 4.06
CA ALA A 196 14.83 17.93 5.45
C ALA A 196 14.18 16.91 6.40
N ARG A 197 12.95 16.46 6.11
CA ARG A 197 12.27 15.41 6.87
C ARG A 197 13.08 14.12 6.89
N LEU A 198 13.61 13.70 5.74
CA LEU A 198 14.47 12.51 5.66
C LEU A 198 15.81 12.70 6.39
N SER A 199 16.38 13.90 6.42
CA SER A 199 17.61 14.19 7.16
C SER A 199 17.39 14.06 8.67
N LEU A 200 16.28 14.57 9.21
CA LEU A 200 15.92 14.42 10.63
C LEU A 200 15.79 12.94 11.01
N ILE A 201 15.14 12.13 10.18
CA ILE A 201 15.03 10.68 10.43
C ILE A 201 16.41 10.01 10.40
N ARG A 202 17.30 10.40 9.48
CA ARG A 202 18.67 9.87 9.45
C ARG A 202 19.45 10.26 10.69
N GLU A 203 19.31 11.51 11.17
CA GLU A 203 19.94 11.99 12.39
C GLU A 203 19.42 11.25 13.63
N GLN A 204 18.11 11.05 13.74
CA GLN A 204 17.50 10.26 14.82
C GLN A 204 18.01 8.82 14.81
N ARG A 205 18.01 8.15 13.65
CA ARG A 205 18.56 6.79 13.53
C ARG A 205 20.04 6.73 13.84
N ALA A 206 20.83 7.72 13.43
CA ALA A 206 22.25 7.79 13.74
C ALA A 206 22.49 8.02 15.24
N ALA A 207 21.70 8.88 15.88
CA ALA A 207 21.77 9.14 17.32
C ALA A 207 21.36 7.90 18.13
N GLU A 208 20.31 7.18 17.71
CA GLU A 208 19.91 5.91 18.33
C GLU A 208 20.95 4.81 18.13
N ALA A 209 21.53 4.70 16.92
CA ALA A 209 22.60 3.76 16.64
C ALA A 209 23.85 4.07 17.48
N ALA A 210 24.20 5.35 17.61
CA ALA A 210 25.31 5.80 18.46
C ALA A 210 25.05 5.53 19.94
N ARG A 211 23.83 5.79 20.46
CA ARG A 211 23.43 5.42 21.82
C ARG A 211 23.52 3.92 22.06
N ARG A 212 23.02 3.12 21.11
CA ARG A 212 23.10 1.65 21.18
C ARG A 212 24.54 1.14 21.10
N GLN A 213 25.42 1.78 20.34
CA GLN A 213 26.84 1.45 20.28
C GLN A 213 27.54 1.81 21.60
N ALA A 214 27.32 3.01 22.15
CA ALA A 214 27.86 3.42 23.43
C ALA A 214 27.43 2.48 24.57
N GLU A 215 26.15 2.12 24.65
CA GLU A 215 25.68 1.15 25.64
C GLU A 215 26.29 -0.24 25.46
N LYS A 216 26.54 -0.66 24.22
CA LYS A 216 27.20 -1.95 23.94
C LYS A 216 28.66 -1.92 24.37
N GLU A 217 29.37 -0.84 24.09
CA GLU A 217 30.77 -0.65 24.49
C GLU A 217 30.90 -0.61 26.02
N GLU A 218 30.03 0.09 26.74
CA GLU A 218 30.00 0.09 28.20
C GLU A 218 29.71 -1.31 28.77
N LYS A 219 28.74 -2.03 28.19
CA LYS A 219 28.42 -3.41 28.58
C LYS A 219 29.62 -4.33 28.34
N GLU A 220 30.30 -4.20 27.20
CA GLU A 220 31.49 -4.98 26.89
C GLU A 220 32.67 -4.66 27.83
N GLU A 221 32.86 -3.41 28.22
CA GLU A 221 33.88 -3.03 29.19
C GLU A 221 33.59 -3.61 30.58
N ILE A 222 32.34 -3.54 31.02
CA ILE A 222 31.90 -4.16 32.28
C ILE A 222 32.09 -5.67 32.23
N GLU A 223 31.74 -6.31 31.11
CA GLU A 223 31.97 -7.74 30.91
C GLU A 223 33.45 -8.11 30.87
N LYS A 224 34.29 -7.32 30.19
CA LYS A 224 35.76 -7.53 30.16
C LYS A 224 36.36 -7.40 31.55
N LYS A 225 35.94 -6.39 32.33
CA LYS A 225 36.33 -6.23 33.73
C LYS A 225 35.90 -7.43 34.57
N LYS A 226 34.64 -7.85 34.48
CA LYS A 226 34.12 -9.05 35.17
C LYS A 226 34.84 -10.33 34.76
N LYS A 227 35.09 -10.54 33.47
CA LYS A 227 35.85 -11.70 32.94
C LYS A 227 37.28 -11.71 33.50
N SER A 228 37.97 -10.56 33.47
CA SER A 228 39.32 -10.45 34.05
C SER A 228 39.35 -10.69 35.56
N GLU A 229 38.33 -10.25 36.30
CA GLU A 229 38.22 -10.50 37.74
C GLU A 229 37.95 -11.98 38.03
N ILE A 230 37.10 -12.63 37.23
CA ILE A 230 36.81 -14.06 37.33
C ILE A 230 38.08 -14.88 37.01
N GLU A 231 38.78 -14.54 35.93
CA GLU A 231 40.04 -15.20 35.55
C GLU A 231 41.13 -15.01 36.61
N ALA A 232 41.28 -13.81 37.18
CA ALA A 232 42.21 -13.57 38.28
C ALA A 232 41.83 -14.37 39.54
N ARG A 233 40.52 -14.46 39.86
CA ARG A 233 40.03 -15.26 40.97
C ARG A 233 40.24 -16.76 40.74
N GLU A 234 40.06 -17.23 39.52
CA GLU A 234 40.31 -18.62 39.13
C GLU A 234 41.81 -18.94 39.16
N ALA A 235 42.66 -18.07 38.61
CA ALA A 235 44.11 -18.21 38.66
C ALA A 235 44.62 -18.26 40.11
N ARG A 236 44.10 -17.39 40.99
CA ARG A 236 44.43 -17.42 42.43
C ARG A 236 43.98 -18.73 43.10
N LYS A 237 42.79 -19.23 42.77
CA LYS A 237 42.33 -20.54 43.26
C LYS A 237 43.19 -21.68 42.72
N ARG A 238 43.61 -21.61 41.45
CA ARG A 238 44.45 -22.62 40.80
C ARG A 238 45.86 -22.63 41.36
N GLU A 239 46.44 -21.48 41.65
CA GLU A 239 47.74 -21.37 42.33
C GLU A 239 47.66 -21.90 43.76
N ALA A 240 46.61 -21.55 44.50
CA ALA A 240 46.37 -22.10 45.84
C ALA A 240 46.19 -23.63 45.81
N ALA A 241 45.54 -24.16 44.78
CA ALA A 241 45.37 -25.60 44.58
C ALA A 241 46.66 -26.31 44.11
N ALA A 242 47.57 -25.61 43.43
CA ALA A 242 48.83 -26.17 42.95
C ALA A 242 49.83 -26.47 44.07
N GLY A 243 49.67 -25.87 45.27
CA GLY A 243 50.43 -26.16 46.48
C GLY A 243 51.95 -25.90 46.39
N PRO A 244 52.66 -25.76 47.53
CA PRO A 244 54.11 -25.57 47.48
C PRO A 244 54.77 -26.83 46.92
N LYS A 245 55.47 -26.69 45.78
CA LYS A 245 56.26 -27.77 45.17
C LYS A 245 57.23 -28.30 46.23
N LYS A 246 56.94 -29.48 46.78
CA LYS A 246 57.80 -30.13 47.80
C LYS A 246 59.21 -30.22 47.25
N GLY A 247 60.12 -29.44 47.83
CA GLY A 247 61.54 -29.46 47.52
C GLY A 247 62.08 -30.88 47.69
N LYS A 248 62.66 -31.40 46.61
CA LYS A 248 63.36 -32.68 46.55
C LYS A 248 64.60 -32.56 47.47
N LYS A 249 64.49 -33.02 48.72
CA LYS A 249 65.65 -33.10 49.62
C LYS A 249 66.63 -34.12 49.03
N LYS A 250 67.86 -33.64 48.77
CA LYS A 250 69.07 -34.42 48.51
C LYS A 250 69.50 -35.15 49.77
#